data_AF-S7QBZ2-F1
#
_entry.id   AF-S7QBZ2-F1
#
_cell.length_a   1.000
_cell.length_b   1.000
_cell.length_c   1.000
_cell.angle_alpha   90.00
_cell.angle_beta   90.00
_cell.angle_gamma   90.00
#
_symmetry.space_group_name_H-M   'P 1'
#
loop_
_entity.id
_entity.type
_entity.pdbx_description
1 polymer ?
#
loop_
_entity_poly.entity_id
_entity_poly.type
_entity_poly.pdbx_seq_one_letter_code
_entity_poly.pdbx_strand_id
1 'polypeptide(L)'
;ERWLKDDSTLREDFPIQALGYGLHRLCPGRHMALENIWLVSIVAAFNVKPANDAVGNEMSPFGFDYLGTVCSQSVPFKCSITPRSARAANLIKCEI
;
A
#
# COMPACT_ATOMS: atom_id res chain seq x y z
N GLU A 1 0.64 -4.27 18.13
CA GLU A 1 0.65 -4.64 16.69
C GLU A 1 0.25 -6.10 16.47
N ARG A 2 -0.64 -6.43 15.51
CA ARG A 2 -1.18 -7.80 15.33
C ARG A 2 -0.12 -8.82 14.87
N TRP A 3 0.80 -8.41 14.00
CA TRP A 3 1.78 -9.27 13.33
C TRP A 3 3.21 -9.15 13.87
N LEU A 4 3.41 -8.32 14.89
CA LEU A 4 4.65 -8.21 15.63
C LEU A 4 4.49 -8.93 16.97
N LYS A 5 5.60 -9.40 17.52
CA LYS A 5 5.71 -9.82 18.92
C LYS A 5 6.05 -8.61 19.79
N ASP A 6 5.93 -8.77 21.11
CA ASP A 6 6.21 -7.69 22.07
C ASP A 6 7.69 -7.25 22.06
N ASP A 7 8.58 -8.10 21.55
CA ASP A 7 10.01 -7.82 21.34
C ASP A 7 10.30 -7.14 19.99
N SER A 8 9.28 -6.68 19.27
CA SER A 8 9.34 -6.09 17.93
C SER A 8 9.79 -7.03 16.80
N THR A 9 9.90 -8.33 17.05
CA THR A 9 10.19 -9.32 15.99
C THR A 9 8.92 -9.75 15.25
N LEU A 10 9.09 -10.26 14.03
CA LEU A 10 7.99 -10.74 13.20
C LEU A 10 7.41 -12.05 13.75
N ARG A 11 6.09 -12.21 13.68
CA ARG A 11 5.44 -13.51 13.86
C ARG A 11 5.67 -14.39 12.63
N GLU A 12 5.92 -15.67 12.83
CA GLU A 12 6.17 -16.65 11.75
C GLU A 12 4.88 -17.03 11.00
N ASP A 13 3.72 -16.73 11.60
CA ASP A 13 2.39 -17.02 11.10
C ASP A 13 1.94 -16.00 10.03
N PHE A 14 2.72 -15.81 8.97
CA PHE A 14 2.33 -14.89 7.89
C PHE A 14 1.00 -15.37 7.26
N PRO A 15 0.00 -14.48 7.02
CA PRO A 15 -1.33 -14.89 6.61
C PRO A 15 -1.42 -15.28 5.11
N ILE A 16 -0.67 -16.29 4.69
CA ILE A 16 -0.70 -16.85 3.32
C ILE A 16 -2.12 -17.31 2.94
N GLN A 17 -2.94 -17.63 3.94
CA GLN A 17 -4.36 -17.94 3.82
C GLN A 17 -5.16 -16.90 3.04
N ALA A 18 -4.74 -15.62 3.05
CA ALA A 18 -5.37 -14.57 2.25
C ALA A 18 -5.25 -14.82 0.73
N LEU A 19 -4.30 -15.64 0.31
CA LEU A 19 -4.04 -16.01 -1.08
C LEU A 19 -4.61 -17.39 -1.45
N GLY A 20 -5.46 -17.97 -0.60
CA GLY A 20 -6.14 -19.24 -0.82
C GLY A 20 -5.65 -20.36 0.11
N TYR A 21 -6.28 -21.53 -0.02
CA TYR A 21 -6.05 -22.70 0.83
C TYR A 21 -5.88 -23.97 -0.01
N GLY A 22 -5.07 -24.90 0.50
CA GLY A 22 -4.82 -26.20 -0.13
C GLY A 22 -3.89 -26.12 -1.36
N LEU A 23 -3.37 -27.29 -1.77
CA LEU A 23 -2.34 -27.39 -2.82
C LEU A 23 -2.80 -26.83 -4.18
N HIS A 24 -4.09 -26.92 -4.52
CA HIS A 24 -4.62 -26.61 -5.86
C HIS A 24 -5.39 -25.28 -5.99
N ARG A 25 -5.77 -24.64 -4.87
CA ARG A 25 -6.52 -23.35 -4.88
C ARG A 25 -5.69 -22.19 -4.33
N LEU A 26 -4.40 -22.41 -4.17
CA LEU A 26 -3.45 -21.37 -3.80
C LEU A 26 -3.19 -20.49 -5.02
N CYS A 27 -3.30 -19.17 -4.84
CA CYS A 27 -3.09 -18.21 -5.92
C CYS A 27 -1.73 -18.48 -6.60
N PRO A 28 -1.70 -18.75 -7.93
CA PRO A 28 -0.46 -18.98 -8.64
C PRO A 28 0.41 -17.71 -8.67
N GLY A 29 -0.23 -16.53 -8.64
CA GLY A 29 0.43 -15.22 -8.61
C GLY A 29 0.94 -14.79 -7.22
N ARG A 30 0.83 -15.62 -6.18
CA ARG A 30 1.20 -15.24 -4.80
C ARG A 30 2.63 -14.73 -4.67
N HIS A 31 3.58 -15.35 -5.36
CA HIS A 31 5.00 -15.00 -5.25
C HIS A 31 5.24 -13.61 -5.84
N MET A 32 4.72 -13.37 -7.04
CA MET A 32 4.76 -12.05 -7.66
C MET A 32 4.07 -10.98 -6.81
N ALA A 33 2.91 -11.29 -6.23
CA ALA A 33 2.18 -10.36 -5.38
C ALA A 33 2.94 -10.01 -4.10
N LEU A 34 3.55 -11.01 -3.43
CA LEU A 34 4.32 -10.80 -2.22
C LEU A 34 5.57 -9.96 -2.49
N GLU A 35 6.34 -10.28 -3.54
CA GLU A 35 7.53 -9.49 -3.90
C GLU A 35 7.16 -8.05 -4.29
N ASN A 36 6.06 -7.84 -5.02
CA ASN A 36 5.63 -6.51 -5.43
C ASN A 36 5.04 -5.68 -4.28
N ILE A 37 4.44 -6.29 -3.26
CA ILE A 37 3.92 -5.57 -2.09
C ILE A 37 5.06 -4.92 -1.29
N TRP A 38 6.22 -5.59 -1.22
CA TRP A 38 7.39 -5.09 -0.51
C TRP A 38 8.22 -4.09 -1.32
N LEU A 39 7.71 -3.61 -2.46
CA LEU A 39 8.40 -2.63 -3.27
C LEU A 39 8.37 -1.27 -2.58
N VAL A 40 9.36 -1.05 -1.71
CA VAL A 40 9.47 0.12 -0.81
C VAL A 40 9.79 1.42 -1.56
N SER A 41 10.02 1.38 -2.87
CA SER A 41 10.47 2.54 -3.64
C SER A 41 9.50 3.72 -3.59
N ILE A 42 8.19 3.44 -3.69
CA ILE A 42 7.13 4.47 -3.59
C ILE A 42 7.17 5.12 -2.21
N VAL A 43 7.19 4.27 -1.17
CA VAL A 43 7.25 4.75 0.22
C VAL A 43 8.58 5.39 0.53
N ALA A 44 9.68 5.08 -0.17
CA ALA A 44 10.98 5.71 0.02
C ALA A 44 11.07 7.10 -0.65
N ALA A 45 10.51 7.23 -1.85
CA ALA A 45 10.61 8.43 -2.67
C ALA A 45 9.55 9.50 -2.35
N PHE A 46 8.36 9.10 -1.90
CA PHE A 46 7.22 10.01 -1.73
C PHE A 46 6.69 10.05 -0.30
N ASN A 47 6.13 11.20 0.06
CA ASN A 47 5.22 11.38 1.18
C ASN A 47 3.80 11.29 0.67
N VAL A 48 3.05 10.30 1.15
CA VAL A 48 1.63 10.09 0.83
C VAL A 48 0.80 10.60 2.01
N LYS A 49 -0.05 11.59 1.77
CA LYS A 49 -0.91 12.23 2.77
C LYS A 49 -2.36 12.32 2.27
N PRO A 50 -3.34 12.49 3.17
CA PRO A 50 -4.69 12.86 2.77
C PRO A 50 -4.67 14.15 1.93
N ALA A 51 -5.61 14.28 0.99
CA ALA A 51 -5.77 15.53 0.26
C ALA A 51 -6.39 16.59 1.17
N ASN A 52 -6.05 17.86 0.94
CA ASN A 52 -6.69 18.97 1.64
C ASN A 52 -7.94 19.44 0.88
N ASP A 53 -8.99 19.81 1.60
CA ASP A 53 -10.18 20.45 1.05
C ASP A 53 -9.90 21.91 0.65
N ALA A 54 -10.86 22.59 -0.01
CA ALA A 54 -10.75 23.98 -0.46
C ALA A 54 -10.42 24.97 0.68
N VAL A 55 -10.69 24.59 1.93
CA VAL A 55 -10.43 25.38 3.14
C VAL A 55 -9.10 25.01 3.81
N GLY A 56 -8.35 24.05 3.26
CA GLY A 56 -7.05 23.62 3.77
C GLY A 56 -7.09 22.53 4.85
N ASN A 57 -8.27 22.03 5.22
CA ASN A 57 -8.43 20.95 6.18
C ASN A 57 -8.11 19.59 5.52
N GLU A 58 -7.44 18.69 6.24
CA GLU A 58 -7.22 17.32 5.78
C GLU A 58 -8.56 16.62 5.56
N MET A 59 -8.83 16.17 4.34
CA MET A 59 -10.00 15.33 4.06
C MET A 59 -9.78 13.97 4.72
N SER A 60 -10.84 13.43 5.36
CA SER A 60 -10.79 12.06 5.89
C SER A 60 -10.40 11.11 4.75
N PRO A 61 -9.27 10.38 4.87
CA PRO A 61 -8.70 9.68 3.73
C PRO A 61 -9.50 8.45 3.27
N PHE A 62 -10.53 8.00 4.00
CA PHE A 62 -11.16 6.70 3.72
C PHE A 62 -12.67 6.70 4.00
N GLY A 63 -13.47 6.56 2.94
CA GLY A 63 -14.68 5.75 3.05
C GLY A 63 -14.25 4.30 2.91
N PHE A 64 -14.70 3.41 3.80
CA PHE A 64 -14.45 1.95 3.70
C PHE A 64 -15.28 1.31 2.58
N ASP A 65 -15.52 2.07 1.52
CA ASP A 65 -16.37 1.70 0.42
C ASP A 65 -15.51 1.03 -0.65
N TYR A 66 -15.92 -0.19 -0.99
CA TYR A 66 -15.30 -0.98 -2.02
C TYR A 66 -16.26 -1.14 -3.18
N LEU A 67 -15.73 -1.16 -4.39
CA LEU A 67 -16.48 -1.55 -5.56
C LEU A 67 -16.83 -3.03 -5.45
N GLY A 68 -18.11 -3.37 -5.62
CA GLY A 68 -18.62 -4.75 -5.60
C GLY A 68 -18.25 -5.53 -6.86
N THR A 69 -16.96 -5.72 -7.10
CA THR A 69 -16.44 -6.46 -8.27
C THR A 69 -15.70 -7.74 -7.84
N VAL A 70 -15.13 -8.46 -8.80
CA VAL A 70 -14.35 -9.69 -8.52
C VAL A 70 -13.13 -9.42 -7.63
N CYS A 71 -12.64 -8.18 -7.63
CA CYS A 71 -11.57 -7.69 -6.77
C CYS A 71 -12.15 -6.64 -5.80
N SER A 72 -11.74 -6.69 -4.53
CA SER A 72 -12.08 -5.67 -3.53
C SER A 72 -11.30 -4.38 -3.77
N GLN A 73 -11.65 -3.67 -4.84
CA GLN A 73 -11.05 -2.39 -5.21
C GLN A 73 -11.69 -1.26 -4.40
N SER A 74 -10.89 -0.41 -3.77
CA SER A 74 -11.39 0.80 -3.11
C SER A 74 -12.02 1.76 -4.12
N VAL A 75 -13.04 2.51 -3.70
CA VAL A 75 -13.52 3.64 -4.52
C VAL A 75 -12.39 4.66 -4.75
N PRO A 76 -12.37 5.36 -5.91
CA PRO A 76 -11.37 6.40 -6.16
C PRO A 76 -11.39 7.48 -5.06
N PHE A 77 -10.23 7.75 -4.47
CA PHE A 77 -10.05 8.77 -3.43
C PHE A 77 -8.94 9.74 -3.80
N LYS A 78 -9.00 10.95 -3.24
CA LYS A 78 -7.96 11.97 -3.43
C LYS A 78 -6.89 11.84 -2.37
N CYS A 79 -5.63 11.88 -2.79
CA CYS A 79 -4.47 11.92 -1.90
C CYS A 79 -3.44 12.94 -2.42
N SER A 80 -2.59 13.43 -1.52
CA SER A 80 -1.45 14.28 -1.85
C SER A 80 -0.19 13.43 -1.85
N ILE A 81 0.49 13.35 -2.99
CA ILE A 81 1.74 12.62 -3.18
C ILE A 81 2.82 13.65 -3.52
N THR A 82 3.77 13.83 -2.59
CA THR A 82 4.85 14.81 -2.76
C THR A 82 6.21 14.13 -2.63
N PRO A 83 7.24 14.54 -3.39
CA PRO A 83 8.58 13.98 -3.21
C PRO A 83 9.07 14.23 -1.79
N ARG A 84 9.68 13.21 -1.17
CA ARG A 84 10.16 13.31 0.22
C ARG A 84 11.37 14.23 0.37
N SER A 85 12.18 14.37 -0.67
CA SER A 85 13.39 15.19 -0.66
C SER A 85 13.69 15.79 -2.03
N ALA A 86 14.52 16.83 -2.06
CA ALA A 86 15.02 17.41 -3.31
C ALA A 86 15.77 16.37 -4.16
N ARG A 87 16.51 15.44 -3.54
CA ARG A 87 17.16 14.33 -4.23
C ARG A 87 16.15 13.41 -4.90
N ALA A 88 15.10 13.01 -4.18
CA ALA A 88 14.03 12.19 -4.76
C ALA A 88 13.33 12.93 -5.92
N ALA A 89 13.04 14.23 -5.75
CA ALA A 89 12.45 15.05 -6.81
C ALA A 89 13.34 15.13 -8.07
N ASN A 90 14.66 15.22 -7.90
CA ASN A 90 15.59 15.25 -9.03
C ASN A 90 15.67 13.89 -9.74
N LEU A 91 15.73 12.79 -8.99
CA LEU A 91 15.71 11.44 -9.59
C LEU A 91 14.45 11.22 -10.43
N ILE A 92 13.28 11.59 -9.91
CA ILE A 92 12.00 11.46 -10.62
C ILE A 92 11.97 12.30 -11.91
N LYS A 93 12.57 13.49 -11.90
CA LYS A 93 12.60 14.39 -13.07
C LYS A 93 13.62 13.99 -14.13
N CYS A 94 14.67 13.27 -13.75
CA CYS A 94 15.75 12.87 -14.66
C CYS A 94 15.45 11.60 -15.46
N GLU A 95 14.44 10.80 -15.09
CA GLU A 95 14.07 9.57 -15.80
C GLU A 95 13.06 9.79 -16.96
N ILE A 96 12.95 11.01 -17.50
CA ILE A 96 12.12 11.34 -18.68
C ILE A 96 13.00 11.77 -19.84
#